data_AF-A0A444Y4L0-F1
#
_entry.id   AF-A0A444Y4L0-F1
#
_cell.length_a   1.000
_cell.length_b   1.000
_cell.length_c   1.000
_cell.angle_alpha   90.00
_cell.angle_beta   90.00
_cell.angle_gamma   90.00
#
_symmetry.space_group_name_H-M   'P 1'
#
loop_
_entity.id
_entity.type
_entity.pdbx_description
1 polymer ?
#
loop_
_entity_poly.entity_id
_entity_poly.type
_entity_poly.pdbx_seq_one_letter_code
_entity_poly.pdbx_strand_id
1 'polypeptide(L)'
;MGYADEVLKIYCPMWYDNHRFLVIVDLSRKQLVYLDSLRSPTARSKRRRQIRKLAIFLDDLLDDRAWYANANTDKIECSEFDIKEPEVAQQLLER
;
A
#
# COMPACT_ATOMS: atom_id res chain seq x y z
N MET A 1 2.86 10.93 16.13
CA MET A 1 2.17 9.81 15.45
C MET A 1 1.82 8.78 16.52
N GLY A 2 0.74 8.03 16.35
CA GLY A 2 0.43 6.89 17.23
C GLY A 2 1.41 5.74 17.00
N TYR A 3 1.34 4.71 17.85
CA TYR A 3 2.16 3.50 17.69
C TYR A 3 1.63 2.64 16.54
N ALA A 4 2.51 1.88 15.89
CA ALA A 4 2.20 1.03 14.74
C ALA A 4 1.15 -0.04 15.06
N ASP A 5 1.10 -0.53 16.29
CA ASP A 5 0.10 -1.48 16.78
C ASP A 5 -1.31 -0.89 16.96
N GLU A 6 -1.45 0.44 16.90
CA GLU A 6 -2.73 1.14 16.91
C GLU A 6 -3.18 1.58 15.49
N VAL A 7 -2.30 1.46 14.50
CA VAL A 7 -2.60 1.86 13.12
C VAL A 7 -3.42 0.76 12.43
N LEU A 8 -4.58 1.15 11.89
CA LEU A 8 -5.42 0.22 11.12
C LEU A 8 -5.13 0.26 9.62
N LYS A 9 -4.77 1.44 9.10
CA LYS A 9 -4.53 1.67 7.67
C LYS A 9 -3.41 2.69 7.45
N ILE A 10 -2.57 2.43 6.47
CA ILE A 10 -1.54 3.35 5.98
C ILE A 10 -1.90 3.78 4.56
N TYR A 11 -1.99 5.09 4.32
CA TYR A 11 -2.31 5.66 3.02
C TYR A 11 -1.02 6.13 2.34
N CYS A 12 -0.65 5.47 1.25
CA CYS A 12 0.58 5.72 0.52
C CYS A 12 0.27 6.29 -0.87
N PRO A 13 0.28 7.63 -1.05
CA PRO A 13 0.17 8.23 -2.37
C PRO A 13 1.42 7.89 -3.19
N MET A 14 1.22 7.32 -4.37
CA MET A 14 2.29 6.88 -5.26
C MET A 14 2.33 7.75 -6.51
N TRP A 15 3.53 8.17 -6.88
CA TRP A 15 3.83 8.82 -8.16
C TRP A 15 4.75 7.91 -8.98
N TYR A 16 4.31 7.48 -10.15
CA TYR A 16 5.13 6.65 -11.04
C TYR A 16 4.70 6.81 -12.49
N ASP A 17 5.67 6.98 -13.40
CA ASP A 17 5.44 7.07 -14.85
C ASP A 17 4.38 8.12 -15.23
N ASN A 18 4.55 9.33 -14.65
CA ASN A 18 3.65 10.47 -14.79
C ASN A 18 2.19 10.21 -14.37
N HIS A 19 1.97 9.27 -13.45
CA HIS A 19 0.65 8.90 -12.97
C HIS A 19 0.59 8.85 -11.44
N ARG A 20 -0.54 9.30 -10.88
CA ARG A 20 -0.87 9.22 -9.45
C ARG A 20 -1.82 8.07 -9.20
N PHE A 21 -1.49 7.24 -8.23
CA PHE A 21 -2.40 6.24 -7.69
C PHE A 21 -2.21 6.14 -6.19
N LEU A 22 -3.16 5.50 -5.51
CA LEU A 22 -3.12 5.35 -4.06
C LEU A 22 -2.99 3.87 -3.72
N VAL A 23 -2.11 3.57 -2.76
CA VAL A 23 -2.04 2.26 -2.12
C VAL A 23 -2.50 2.45 -0.68
N ILE A 24 -3.46 1.65 -0.25
CA ILE A 24 -3.87 1.57 1.15
C ILE A 24 -3.36 0.24 1.69
N VAL A 25 -2.46 0.28 2.66
CA VAL A 25 -2.08 -0.90 3.43
C VAL A 25 -3.08 -1.06 4.55
N ASP A 26 -3.99 -2.02 4.40
CA ASP A 26 -5.02 -2.32 5.38
C ASP A 26 -4.52 -3.43 6.31
N LEU A 27 -3.99 -3.02 7.46
CA LEU A 27 -3.39 -3.90 8.46
C LEU A 27 -4.45 -4.81 9.10
N SER A 28 -5.68 -4.30 9.25
CA SER A 28 -6.79 -5.07 9.83
C SER A 28 -7.24 -6.24 8.94
N ARG A 29 -7.15 -6.08 7.62
CA ARG A 29 -7.56 -7.09 6.63
C ARG A 29 -6.38 -7.77 5.95
N LYS A 30 -5.14 -7.43 6.31
CA LYS A 30 -3.90 -7.93 5.71
C LYS A 30 -3.90 -7.87 4.17
N GLN A 31 -4.22 -6.68 3.63
CA GLN A 31 -4.34 -6.47 2.18
C GLN A 31 -3.71 -5.15 1.72
N LEU A 32 -3.20 -5.14 0.49
CA LEU A 32 -2.74 -3.94 -0.21
C LEU A 32 -3.83 -3.52 -1.20
N VAL A 33 -4.58 -2.48 -0.88
CA VAL A 33 -5.64 -1.98 -1.74
C VAL A 33 -5.07 -0.99 -2.75
N TYR A 34 -5.08 -1.36 -4.01
CA TYR A 34 -4.60 -0.55 -5.13
C TYR A 34 -5.77 0.22 -5.75
N LEU A 35 -5.75 1.54 -5.61
CA LEU A 35 -6.74 2.45 -6.16
C LEU A 35 -6.14 3.24 -7.31
N ASP A 36 -6.69 3.03 -8.51
CA ASP A 36 -6.24 3.67 -9.74
C ASP A 36 -7.41 4.24 -10.52
N SER A 37 -7.47 5.56 -10.61
CA SER A 37 -8.49 6.28 -11.38
C SER A 37 -8.19 6.34 -12.88
N LEU A 38 -6.98 6.00 -13.33
CA LEU A 38 -6.64 5.90 -14.75
C LEU A 38 -6.02 4.53 -15.03
N ARG A 39 -6.88 3.50 -15.01
CA ARG A 39 -6.45 2.13 -15.26
C ARG A 39 -5.87 2.00 -16.66
N SER A 40 -4.65 1.48 -16.72
CA SER A 40 -3.97 1.14 -17.97
C SER A 40 -3.48 -0.30 -17.91
N PRO A 41 -3.99 -1.20 -18.79
CA PRO A 41 -3.54 -2.59 -18.83
C PRO A 41 -2.03 -2.73 -19.05
N THR A 42 -1.44 -1.82 -19.83
CA THR A 42 -0.01 -1.83 -20.15
C THR A 42 0.86 -1.36 -18.97
N ALA A 43 0.36 -0.43 -18.16
CA ALA A 43 1.07 0.08 -16.98
C ALA A 43 0.84 -0.77 -15.72
N ARG A 44 -0.25 -1.56 -15.66
CA ARG A 44 -0.68 -2.33 -14.48
C ARG A 44 0.42 -3.19 -13.88
N SER A 45 1.15 -3.95 -14.69
CA SER A 45 2.22 -4.84 -14.22
C SER A 45 3.37 -4.05 -13.56
N LYS A 46 3.76 -2.93 -14.16
CA LYS A 46 4.79 -2.02 -13.62
C LYS A 46 4.34 -1.37 -12.32
N ARG A 47 3.10 -0.88 -12.25
CA ARG A 47 2.52 -0.28 -11.04
C ARG A 47 2.43 -1.30 -9.90
N ARG A 48 1.94 -2.52 -10.17
CA ARG A 48 1.95 -3.63 -9.19
C ARG A 48 3.36 -3.97 -8.67
N ARG A 49 4.39 -3.85 -9.51
CA ARG A 49 5.78 -4.00 -9.07
C ARG A 49 6.19 -2.92 -8.08
N GLN A 50 5.78 -1.66 -8.29
CA GLN A 50 6.02 -0.58 -7.32
C GLN A 50 5.28 -0.80 -6.00
N ILE A 51 4.05 -1.32 -6.05
CA ILE A 51 3.29 -1.68 -4.84
C ILE A 51 4.04 -2.74 -4.01
N ARG A 52 4.59 -3.77 -4.66
CA ARG A 52 5.40 -4.78 -3.95
C ARG A 52 6.67 -4.19 -3.34
N LYS A 53 7.35 -3.28 -4.04
CA LYS A 53 8.52 -2.58 -3.49
C LYS A 53 8.16 -1.72 -2.28
N LEU A 54 7.02 -1.02 -2.34
CA LEU A 54 6.49 -0.28 -1.20
C LEU A 54 6.22 -1.22 -0.01
N ALA A 55 5.62 -2.38 -0.24
CA ALA A 55 5.34 -3.34 0.82
C ALA A 55 6.62 -3.85 1.50
N ILE A 56 7.65 -4.20 0.73
CA ILE A 56 8.98 -4.58 1.26
C ILE A 56 9.59 -3.44 2.08
N PHE A 57 9.54 -2.21 1.56
CA PHE A 57 10.02 -1.04 2.31
C PHE A 57 9.29 -0.86 3.65
N LEU A 58 7.98 -1.12 3.68
CA LEU A 58 7.21 -1.04 4.91
C LEU A 58 7.54 -2.16 5.88
N ASP A 59 7.89 -3.36 5.42
CA ASP A 59 8.37 -4.44 6.29
C ASP A 59 9.64 -4.03 7.03
N ASP A 60 10.60 -3.43 6.32
CA ASP A 60 11.85 -2.93 6.90
C ASP A 60 11.58 -1.77 7.86
N LEU A 61 10.69 -0.83 7.49
CA LEU A 61 10.33 0.32 8.33
C LEU A 61 9.63 -0.11 9.62
N LEU A 62 8.72 -1.07 9.53
CA LEU A 62 7.89 -1.58 10.63
C LEU A 62 8.58 -2.71 11.42
N ASP A 63 9.80 -3.09 11.08
CA ASP A 63 10.59 -4.05 11.87
C ASP A 63 11.14 -3.42 13.16
N ASP A 64 11.34 -2.10 13.17
CA ASP A 64 11.88 -1.39 14.32
C ASP A 64 10.86 -1.36 15.48
N ARG A 65 11.25 -1.96 16.61
CA ARG A 65 10.45 -2.05 17.83
C ARG A 65 10.13 -0.69 18.45
N ALA A 66 10.87 0.37 18.11
CA ALA A 66 10.56 1.73 18.56
C ALA A 66 9.18 2.23 18.08
N TRP A 67 8.62 1.62 17.03
CA TRP A 67 7.29 1.98 16.52
C TRP A 67 6.13 1.36 17.30
N TYR A 68 6.37 0.42 18.23
CA TYR A 68 5.32 -0.35 18.89
C TYR A 68 5.22 0.00 20.38
N ALA A 69 3.99 0.11 20.89
CA ALA A 69 3.76 0.27 22.33
C ALA A 69 3.98 -1.06 23.07
N ASN A 70 3.58 -2.17 22.45
CA ASN A 70 3.68 -3.51 23.02
C ASN A 70 4.79 -4.33 22.35
N ALA A 71 5.76 -4.76 23.17
CA ALA A 71 6.89 -5.57 22.72
C ALA A 71 6.49 -6.95 22.17
N ASN A 72 5.31 -7.45 22.55
CA ASN A 72 4.78 -8.74 22.11
C ASN A 72 3.91 -8.65 20.86
N THR A 73 3.74 -7.46 20.26
CA THR A 73 2.97 -7.34 19.02
C THR A 73 3.67 -8.09 17.89
N ASP A 74 2.88 -8.90 17.17
CA ASP A 74 3.33 -9.62 15.99
C ASP A 74 3.91 -8.65 14.96
N LYS A 75 4.98 -9.06 14.30
CA LYS A 75 5.57 -8.28 13.20
C LYS A 75 4.56 -8.16 12.06
N ILE A 76 4.47 -6.96 11.49
CA ILE A 76 3.67 -6.70 10.30
C ILE A 76 4.50 -7.01 9.07
N GLU A 77 4.10 -8.02 8.31
CA GLU A 77 4.71 -8.41 7.03
C GLU A 77 3.79 -7.98 5.88
N CYS A 78 3.84 -6.70 5.53
CA CYS A 78 3.10 -6.10 4.43
C CYS A 78 3.40 -6.77 3.08
N SER A 79 4.61 -7.30 2.84
CA SER A 79 4.95 -7.96 1.57
C SER A 79 4.19 -9.26 1.32
N GLU A 80 3.72 -9.92 2.38
CA GLU A 80 2.90 -11.13 2.31
C GLU A 80 1.41 -10.84 2.03
N PHE A 81 1.02 -9.56 2.01
CA PHE A 81 -0.37 -9.17 1.79
C PHE A 81 -0.79 -9.27 0.33
N ASP A 82 -2.03 -9.74 0.11
CA ASP A 82 -2.65 -9.77 -1.20
C ASP A 82 -2.92 -8.36 -1.74
N ILE A 83 -2.58 -8.12 -3.02
CA ILE A 83 -2.99 -6.90 -3.72
C ILE A 83 -4.44 -7.03 -4.20
N LYS A 84 -5.34 -6.19 -3.68
CA LYS A 84 -6.73 -6.07 -4.13
C LYS A 84 -6.93 -4.85 -5.01
N GLU A 85 -7.68 -5.01 -6.10
CA GLU A 85 -7.93 -3.98 -7.12
C GLU A 85 -9.44 -3.70 -7.25
N PRO A 86 -10.05 -3.01 -6.27
CA PRO A 86 -11.48 -2.73 -6.31
C PRO A 86 -11.82 -1.77 -7.46
N GLU A 87 -13.05 -1.86 -7.97
CA GLU A 87 -13.59 -0.88 -8.92
C GLU A 87 -13.67 0.49 -8.27
N VAL A 88 -13.18 1.51 -8.98
CA VAL A 88 -13.18 2.90 -8.57
C VAL A 88 -13.61 3.78 -9.74
N ALA A 89 -14.13 4.97 -9.44
CA ALA A 89 -14.46 5.96 -10.46
C ALA A 89 -13.24 6.23 -11.37
N GLN A 90 -13.43 6.11 -12.67
CA GLN A 90 -12.38 6.32 -13.66
C GLN A 90 -12.39 7.77 -14.14
N GLN A 91 -11.20 8.36 -14.22
CA GLN A 91 -10.98 9.66 -14.83
C GLN A 91 -11.17 9.58 -16.33
N LEU A 92 -11.67 10.68 -16.91
CA LEU A 92 -11.77 10.81 -18.35
C LEU A 92 -10.35 10.89 -18.94
N LEU A 93 -10.11 10.19 -20.04
CA LEU A 93 -8.89 10.34 -20.82
C LEU A 93 -8.88 11.79 -21.35
N GLU A 94 -7.99 12.63 -20.85
CA GLU A 94 -7.78 13.96 -21.43
C GLU A 94 -7.33 13.76 -22.89
N ARG A 95 -8.09 14.35 -23.83
CA ARG A 95 -7.82 14.31 -25.28
C ARG A 95 -6.78 15.35 -25.66
#